data_AF-A0A7M5WY13-F1
#
_entry.id   AF-A0A7M5WY13-F1
#
_cell.length_a   1.000
_cell.length_b   1.000
_cell.length_c   1.000
_cell.angle_alpha   90.00
_cell.angle_beta   90.00
_cell.angle_gamma   90.00
#
_symmetry.space_group_name_H-M   'P 1'
#
loop_
_entity.id
_entity.type
_entity.pdbx_description
1 polymer ?
#
loop_
_entity_poly.entity_id
_entity_poly.type
_entity_poly.pdbx_seq_one_letter_code
_entity_poly.pdbx_strand_id
1 'polypeptide(L)'
;FVGYHSQTHDISDDSLIGYAFEDHDAAHQHQIGFVNAGVSVLNTASHILLNKRIKKLENHWDRRIRELTRANTNFKRCFVTSGLTFFFLSLLTGFFLWQLLTPGTAYRYWKCRDGSIPDHQATFKYNPDRFSFSLEDVNGIEFDFKKLMKKTEHSQYSMMDSKAYPGVRYYLNVDVCAYGGTRSTQDITTGQKVVYGPDVFAVDKDCKEAFYFVEWEFKWRQIY
;
A
#
# COMPACT_ATOMS: atom_id res chain seq x y z
N PHE A 1 -13.36 -27.64 25.84
CA PHE A 1 -13.72 -28.84 26.62
C PHE A 1 -14.40 -28.42 27.91
N VAL A 2 -15.73 -28.23 27.86
CA VAL A 2 -16.63 -28.31 29.03
C VAL A 2 -17.96 -28.80 28.43
N GLY A 3 -18.25 -30.08 28.63
CA GLY A 3 -19.48 -30.72 28.15
C GLY A 3 -20.60 -30.49 29.15
N TYR A 4 -21.71 -29.93 28.69
CA TYR A 4 -22.97 -29.97 29.43
C TYR A 4 -23.68 -31.28 29.07
N HIS A 5 -23.55 -32.27 29.96
CA HIS A 5 -24.44 -33.43 29.98
C HIS A 5 -25.81 -32.97 30.48
N SER A 6 -26.76 -32.79 29.56
CA SER A 6 -28.18 -32.79 29.91
C SER A 6 -28.61 -34.25 29.99
N GLN A 7 -28.66 -34.79 31.21
CA GLN A 7 -29.35 -36.04 31.49
C GLN A 7 -30.85 -35.76 31.37
N THR A 8 -31.43 -36.09 30.22
CA THR A 8 -32.87 -36.29 30.12
C THR A 8 -33.19 -37.62 30.78
N HIS A 9 -33.83 -37.53 31.94
CA HIS A 9 -34.48 -38.64 32.62
C HIS A 9 -35.44 -39.34 31.66
N ASP A 10 -35.02 -40.51 31.19
CA ASP A 10 -35.86 -41.49 30.51
C ASP A 10 -36.57 -42.28 31.63
N ILE A 11 -37.65 -41.71 32.14
CA ILE A 11 -38.54 -42.38 33.10
C ILE A 11 -39.92 -42.46 32.44
N SER A 12 -40.36 -43.71 32.26
CA SER A 12 -41.76 -44.14 32.19
C SER A 12 -42.61 -43.87 30.94
N ASP A 13 -42.10 -44.12 29.73
CA ASP A 13 -42.99 -44.25 28.56
C ASP A 13 -43.61 -45.66 28.43
N ASP A 14 -42.97 -46.71 28.97
CA ASP A 14 -43.52 -48.08 28.90
C ASP A 14 -44.46 -48.45 30.05
N SER A 15 -44.51 -47.68 31.14
CA SER A 15 -45.37 -47.98 32.29
C SER A 15 -46.73 -47.24 32.26
N LEU A 16 -46.97 -46.37 31.28
CA LEU A 16 -48.22 -45.61 31.20
C LEU A 16 -49.32 -46.31 30.39
N ILE A 17 -48.96 -47.33 29.60
CA ILE A 17 -49.93 -48.12 28.82
C ILE A 17 -50.53 -49.26 29.66
N GLY A 18 -49.86 -49.69 30.74
CA GLY A 18 -50.35 -50.75 31.63
C GLY A 18 -51.57 -50.37 32.49
N TYR A 19 -51.74 -49.09 32.81
CA TYR A 19 -52.87 -48.61 33.63
C TYR A 19 -54.21 -48.50 32.89
N ALA A 20 -54.23 -48.73 31.56
CA ALA A 20 -55.45 -48.66 30.76
C ALA A 20 -56.23 -49.99 30.70
N PHE A 21 -55.68 -51.09 31.26
CA PHE A 21 -56.25 -52.44 31.11
C PHE A 21 -56.35 -53.26 32.40
N GLU A 22 -56.11 -52.67 33.57
CA GLU A 22 -56.28 -53.40 34.84
C GLU A 22 -57.73 -53.29 35.33
N ASP A 23 -58.44 -54.40 35.21
CA ASP A 23 -59.85 -54.55 35.56
C ASP A 23 -59.99 -54.74 37.09
N HIS A 24 -60.38 -53.67 37.79
CA HIS A 24 -60.76 -53.71 39.20
C HIS A 24 -62.11 -53.01 39.44
N ASP A 25 -62.88 -53.63 40.34
CA ASP A 25 -64.32 -53.50 40.58
C ASP A 25 -64.95 -52.10 40.45
N ALA A 26 -66.07 -52.09 39.74
CA ALA A 26 -66.78 -50.92 39.26
C ALA A 26 -67.99 -50.55 40.14
N ALA A 27 -67.94 -49.35 40.74
CA ALA A 27 -69.16 -48.57 40.99
C ALA A 27 -68.87 -47.08 41.26
N HIS A 28 -67.77 -46.76 41.95
CA HIS A 28 -67.42 -45.35 42.28
C HIS A 28 -66.11 -44.84 41.66
N GLN A 29 -65.32 -45.71 41.03
CA GLN A 29 -64.03 -45.36 40.43
C GLN A 29 -64.09 -45.15 38.91
N HIS A 30 -65.22 -45.50 38.27
CA HIS A 30 -65.38 -45.43 36.81
C HIS A 30 -65.33 -43.99 36.26
N GLN A 31 -65.75 -42.99 37.06
CA GLN A 31 -65.56 -41.58 36.71
C GLN A 31 -64.10 -41.14 36.87
N ILE A 32 -63.41 -41.61 37.92
CA ILE A 32 -62.04 -41.20 38.23
C ILE A 32 -61.05 -41.80 37.22
N GLY A 33 -61.25 -43.07 36.82
CA GLY A 33 -60.44 -43.73 35.79
C GLY A 33 -60.60 -43.10 34.41
N PHE A 34 -61.83 -42.73 34.03
CA PHE A 34 -62.10 -42.06 32.76
C PHE A 34 -61.53 -40.63 32.71
N VAL A 35 -61.60 -39.89 33.82
CA VAL A 35 -60.97 -38.57 33.96
C VAL A 35 -59.44 -38.70 33.90
N ASN A 36 -58.85 -39.69 34.58
CA ASN A 36 -57.40 -39.91 34.56
C ASN A 36 -56.90 -40.35 33.18
N ALA A 37 -57.63 -41.20 32.46
CA ALA A 37 -57.31 -41.56 31.07
C ALA A 37 -57.43 -40.35 30.14
N GLY A 38 -58.48 -39.53 30.30
CA GLY A 38 -58.66 -38.29 29.56
C GLY A 38 -57.55 -37.27 29.81
N VAL A 39 -57.13 -37.10 31.06
CA VAL A 39 -56.01 -36.23 31.46
C VAL A 39 -54.68 -36.74 30.91
N SER A 40 -54.45 -38.06 30.91
CA SER A 40 -53.24 -38.67 30.31
C SER A 40 -53.18 -38.41 28.81
N VAL A 41 -54.26 -38.69 28.07
CA VAL A 41 -54.34 -38.42 26.62
C VAL A 41 -54.17 -36.92 26.30
N LEU A 42 -54.79 -36.04 27.10
CA LEU A 42 -54.65 -34.60 26.95
C LEU A 42 -53.21 -34.14 27.20
N ASN A 43 -52.55 -34.72 28.21
CA ASN A 43 -51.16 -34.41 28.53
C ASN A 43 -50.21 -34.89 27.43
N THR A 44 -50.39 -36.11 26.91
CA THR A 44 -49.62 -36.62 25.77
C THR A 44 -49.83 -35.77 24.52
N ALA A 45 -51.07 -35.39 24.20
CA ALA A 45 -51.37 -34.50 23.08
C ALA A 45 -50.73 -33.11 23.26
N SER A 46 -50.74 -32.58 24.48
CA SER A 46 -50.07 -31.32 24.84
C SER A 46 -48.55 -31.42 24.65
N HIS A 47 -47.92 -32.49 25.12
CA HIS A 47 -46.48 -32.75 24.93
C HIS A 47 -46.11 -32.88 23.46
N ILE A 48 -46.93 -33.55 22.65
CA ILE A 48 -46.71 -33.65 21.19
C ILE A 48 -46.79 -32.26 20.52
N LEU A 49 -47.77 -31.44 20.92
CA LEU A 49 -47.93 -30.08 20.40
C LEU A 49 -46.78 -29.16 20.84
N LEU A 50 -46.32 -29.27 22.09
CA LEU A 50 -45.19 -28.54 22.63
C LEU A 50 -43.89 -28.93 21.92
N ASN A 51 -43.62 -30.22 21.75
CA ASN A 51 -42.44 -30.70 21.01
C ASN A 51 -42.44 -30.23 19.56
N LYS A 52 -43.61 -30.21 18.88
CA LYS A 52 -43.72 -29.63 17.53
C LYS A 52 -43.40 -28.14 17.50
N ARG A 53 -43.83 -27.36 18.50
CA ARG A 53 -43.53 -25.92 18.59
C ARG A 53 -42.05 -25.67 18.90
N ILE A 54 -41.47 -26.42 19.83
CA ILE A 54 -40.05 -26.35 20.18
C ILE A 54 -39.20 -26.65 18.93
N LYS A 55 -39.49 -27.75 18.23
CA LYS A 55 -38.77 -28.13 17.01
C LYS A 55 -38.92 -27.10 15.89
N LYS A 56 -40.08 -26.44 15.77
CA LYS A 56 -40.30 -25.36 14.81
C LYS A 56 -39.50 -24.10 15.16
N LEU A 57 -39.44 -23.74 16.44
CA LEU A 57 -38.63 -22.63 16.95
C LEU A 57 -37.14 -22.92 16.76
N GLU A 58 -36.67 -24.10 17.13
CA GLU A 58 -35.30 -24.55 16.96
C GLU A 58 -34.88 -24.44 15.50
N ASN A 59 -35.64 -25.03 14.57
CA ASN A 59 -35.36 -24.95 13.13
C ASN A 59 -35.33 -23.50 12.60
N HIS A 60 -36.18 -22.62 13.12
CA HIS A 60 -36.20 -21.21 12.73
C HIS A 60 -34.96 -20.46 13.24
N TRP A 61 -34.56 -20.69 14.49
CA TRP A 61 -33.34 -20.12 15.08
C TRP A 61 -32.08 -20.62 14.38
N ASP A 62 -32.01 -21.92 14.10
CA ASP A 62 -30.93 -22.55 13.37
C ASP A 62 -30.74 -21.96 11.97
N ARG A 63 -31.86 -21.69 11.27
CA ARG A 63 -31.83 -21.06 9.95
C ARG A 63 -31.30 -19.62 10.02
N ARG A 64 -31.77 -18.83 10.99
CA ARG A 64 -31.28 -17.47 11.25
C ARG A 64 -29.79 -17.44 11.59
N ILE A 65 -29.31 -18.36 12.44
CA ILE A 65 -27.89 -18.44 12.81
C ILE A 65 -27.03 -18.78 11.60
N ARG A 66 -27.46 -19.72 10.75
CA ARG A 66 -26.75 -20.07 9.51
C ARG A 66 -26.70 -18.91 8.52
N GLU A 67 -27.78 -18.15 8.37
CA GLU A 67 -27.82 -16.96 7.52
C GLU A 67 -26.85 -15.87 8.02
N LEU A 68 -26.85 -15.60 9.33
CA LEU A 68 -25.91 -14.65 9.94
C LEU A 68 -24.46 -15.09 9.83
N THR A 69 -24.19 -16.39 9.99
CA THR A 69 -22.83 -16.93 9.87
C THR A 69 -22.33 -16.83 8.42
N ARG A 70 -23.20 -17.10 7.44
CA ARG A 70 -22.88 -16.94 6.01
C ARG A 70 -22.70 -15.47 5.61
N ALA A 71 -23.51 -14.57 6.15
CA ALA A 71 -23.34 -13.14 5.95
C ALA A 71 -22.02 -12.64 6.56
N ASN A 72 -21.67 -13.10 7.77
CA ASN A 72 -20.43 -12.74 8.44
C ASN A 72 -19.19 -13.27 7.71
N THR A 73 -19.22 -14.51 7.19
CA THR A 73 -18.09 -15.05 6.41
C THR A 73 -17.89 -14.29 5.09
N ASN A 74 -18.98 -13.93 4.40
CA ASN A 74 -18.91 -13.11 3.19
C ASN A 74 -18.45 -11.68 3.48
N PHE A 75 -18.95 -11.07 4.56
CA PHE A 75 -18.53 -9.74 5.01
C PHE A 75 -17.04 -9.72 5.40
N LYS A 76 -16.57 -10.72 6.15
CA LYS A 76 -15.15 -10.88 6.48
C LYS A 76 -14.28 -11.03 5.23
N ARG A 77 -14.71 -11.83 4.24
CA ARG A 77 -13.99 -11.96 2.97
C ARG A 77 -13.91 -10.63 2.21
N CYS A 78 -15.01 -9.88 2.14
CA CYS A 78 -15.03 -8.57 1.49
C CYS A 78 -14.16 -7.55 2.24
N PHE A 79 -14.20 -7.55 3.57
CA PHE A 79 -13.42 -6.64 4.39
C PHE A 79 -11.91 -6.96 4.30
N VAL A 80 -11.54 -8.24 4.32
CA VAL A 80 -10.14 -8.67 4.17
C VAL A 80 -9.61 -8.35 2.78
N THR A 81 -10.37 -8.66 1.71
CA THR A 81 -9.94 -8.35 0.34
C THR A 81 -9.83 -6.84 0.11
N SER A 82 -10.82 -6.06 0.56
CA SER A 82 -10.78 -4.60 0.51
C SER A 82 -9.59 -4.05 1.30
N GLY A 83 -9.39 -4.50 2.54
CA GLY A 83 -8.25 -4.09 3.37
C GLY A 83 -6.89 -4.39 2.73
N LEU A 84 -6.73 -5.56 2.12
CA LEU A 84 -5.52 -5.90 1.37
C LEU A 84 -5.31 -4.96 0.19
N THR A 85 -6.36 -4.68 -0.60
CA THR A 85 -6.24 -3.75 -1.75
C THR A 85 -5.82 -2.35 -1.32
N PHE A 86 -6.40 -1.81 -0.24
CA PHE A 86 -6.00 -0.51 0.28
C PHE A 86 -4.57 -0.51 0.82
N PHE A 87 -4.14 -1.58 1.48
CA PHE A 87 -2.77 -1.71 1.96
C PHE A 87 -1.76 -1.70 0.80
N PHE A 88 -1.99 -2.51 -0.25
CA PHE A 88 -1.14 -2.51 -1.44
C PHE A 88 -1.14 -1.16 -2.15
N LEU A 89 -2.30 -0.53 -2.28
CA LEU A 89 -2.40 0.80 -2.90
C LEU A 89 -1.63 1.85 -2.11
N SER A 90 -1.70 1.80 -0.78
CA SER A 90 -0.95 2.69 0.12
C SER A 90 0.56 2.49 -0.02
N LEU A 91 1.02 1.23 -0.05
CA LEU A 91 2.44 0.91 -0.27
C LEU A 91 2.95 1.41 -1.63
N LEU A 92 2.18 1.17 -2.71
CA LEU A 92 2.51 1.66 -4.04
C LEU A 92 2.62 3.18 -4.06
N THR A 93 1.62 3.87 -3.50
CA THR A 93 1.61 5.33 -3.44
C THR A 93 2.79 5.86 -2.62
N GLY A 94 3.08 5.26 -1.47
CA GLY A 94 4.23 5.60 -0.65
C GLY A 94 5.56 5.41 -1.39
N PHE A 95 5.71 4.32 -2.13
CA PHE A 95 6.89 4.08 -2.96
C PHE A 95 7.03 5.11 -4.10
N PHE A 96 5.95 5.43 -4.80
CA PHE A 96 5.97 6.46 -5.84
C PHE A 96 6.31 7.84 -5.29
N LEU A 97 5.71 8.21 -4.16
CA LEU A 97 6.03 9.46 -3.47
C LEU A 97 7.50 9.50 -3.03
N TRP A 98 8.03 8.40 -2.50
CA TRP A 98 9.44 8.28 -2.16
C TRP A 98 10.33 8.47 -3.40
N GLN A 99 10.05 7.80 -4.52
CA GLN A 99 10.79 7.97 -5.78
C GLN A 99 10.77 9.42 -6.29
N LEU A 100 9.66 10.13 -6.13
CA LEU A 100 9.49 11.53 -6.55
C LEU A 100 10.23 12.52 -5.63
N LEU A 101 10.14 12.31 -4.32
CA LEU A 101 10.63 13.24 -3.31
C LEU A 101 12.11 13.02 -2.97
N THR A 102 12.59 11.79 -2.99
CA THR A 102 13.95 11.47 -2.60
C THR A 102 14.95 11.88 -3.69
N PRO A 103 16.00 12.64 -3.35
CA PRO A 103 17.05 13.02 -4.29
C PRO A 103 17.88 11.79 -4.73
N GLY A 104 18.39 11.82 -5.96
CA GLY A 104 19.26 10.76 -6.48
C GLY A 104 18.55 9.44 -6.86
N THR A 105 17.22 9.42 -6.90
CA THR A 105 16.45 8.25 -7.34
C THR A 105 16.54 8.05 -8.86
N ALA A 106 16.35 6.81 -9.31
CA ALA A 106 16.36 6.47 -10.74
C ALA A 106 15.32 7.30 -11.54
N TYR A 107 14.15 7.56 -10.94
CA TYR A 107 13.13 8.42 -11.57
C TYR A 107 13.63 9.85 -11.79
N ARG A 108 14.35 10.44 -10.82
CA ARG A 108 14.91 11.79 -10.99
C ARG A 108 15.99 11.84 -12.06
N TYR A 109 16.87 10.86 -12.12
CA TYR A 109 17.84 10.73 -13.22
C TYR A 109 17.15 10.64 -14.59
N TRP A 110 16.10 9.83 -14.68
CA TRP A 110 15.31 9.73 -15.91
C TRP A 110 14.67 11.08 -16.29
N LYS A 111 14.06 11.77 -15.33
CA LYS A 111 13.48 13.12 -15.55
C LYS A 111 14.55 14.14 -15.95
N CYS A 112 15.74 14.09 -15.37
CA CYS A 112 16.88 14.93 -15.74
C CYS A 112 17.39 14.64 -17.15
N ARG A 113 17.31 13.40 -17.63
CA ARG A 113 17.65 13.00 -18.99
C ARG A 113 16.59 13.34 -20.04
N ASP A 114 15.35 13.58 -19.63
CA ASP A 114 14.27 13.92 -20.57
C ASP A 114 14.61 15.13 -21.45
N GLY A 115 14.50 14.97 -22.77
CA GLY A 115 14.85 15.99 -23.77
C GLY A 115 16.34 16.14 -24.08
N SER A 116 17.22 15.30 -23.53
CA SER A 116 18.66 15.31 -23.83
C SER A 116 18.95 14.74 -25.23
N ILE A 117 20.13 15.04 -25.75
CA ILE A 117 20.64 14.39 -26.96
C ILE A 117 21.13 12.99 -26.57
N PRO A 118 20.65 11.91 -27.23
CA PRO A 118 21.06 10.55 -26.89
C PRO A 118 22.55 10.34 -27.18
N ASP A 119 23.21 9.51 -26.37
CA ASP A 119 24.64 9.13 -26.49
C ASP A 119 25.66 10.28 -26.40
N HIS A 120 25.22 11.47 -26.03
CA HIS A 120 26.07 12.64 -25.85
C HIS A 120 26.24 12.94 -24.35
N GLN A 121 27.35 12.48 -23.80
CA GLN A 121 27.71 12.65 -22.38
C GLN A 121 29.12 13.24 -22.27
N ALA A 122 29.35 14.03 -21.23
CA ALA A 122 30.66 14.59 -20.93
C ALA A 122 30.92 14.42 -19.44
N THR A 123 32.13 14.00 -19.07
CA THR A 123 32.57 13.92 -17.68
C THR A 123 33.86 14.69 -17.53
N PHE A 124 33.96 15.50 -16.48
CA PHE A 124 35.19 16.20 -16.14
C PHE A 124 35.43 16.16 -14.62
N LYS A 125 36.68 16.39 -14.23
CA LYS A 125 37.10 16.46 -12.84
C LYS A 125 36.92 17.89 -12.33
N TYR A 126 36.16 18.05 -11.24
CA TYR A 126 35.94 19.33 -10.59
C TYR A 126 36.64 19.35 -9.23
N ASN A 127 37.35 20.44 -8.94
CA ASN A 127 37.90 20.66 -7.62
C ASN A 127 37.00 21.61 -6.81
N PRO A 128 36.24 21.10 -5.81
CA PRO A 128 35.32 21.93 -5.05
C PRO A 128 35.99 22.88 -4.06
N ASP A 129 37.23 22.60 -3.66
CA ASP A 129 37.98 23.45 -2.76
C ASP A 129 39.39 23.64 -3.32
N ARG A 130 39.86 24.88 -3.50
CA ARG A 130 41.21 25.12 -4.05
C ARG A 130 42.32 24.48 -3.21
N PHE A 131 41.99 24.07 -1.98
CA PHE A 131 42.89 23.41 -1.03
C PHE A 131 42.66 21.90 -0.89
N SER A 132 41.61 21.34 -1.50
CA SER A 132 41.40 19.89 -1.49
C SER A 132 42.13 19.23 -2.66
N PHE A 133 42.69 18.05 -2.39
CA PHE A 133 43.30 17.19 -3.40
C PHE A 133 42.30 16.20 -4.01
N SER A 134 41.05 16.19 -3.56
CA SER A 134 40.00 15.32 -4.09
C SER A 134 39.35 15.92 -5.33
N LEU A 135 39.64 15.35 -6.48
CA LEU A 135 38.96 15.67 -7.75
C LEU A 135 37.71 14.81 -7.90
N GLU A 136 36.57 15.47 -7.98
CA GLU A 136 35.26 14.81 -8.05
C GLU A 136 34.75 14.75 -9.49
N ASP A 137 34.13 13.64 -9.87
CA ASP A 137 33.57 13.48 -11.21
C ASP A 137 32.25 14.24 -11.35
N VAL A 138 32.20 15.16 -12.32
CA VAL A 138 30.98 15.82 -12.75
C VAL A 138 30.50 15.19 -14.03
N ASN A 139 29.29 14.61 -14.01
CA ASN A 139 28.70 13.95 -15.17
C ASN A 139 27.65 14.85 -15.81
N GLY A 140 27.80 15.08 -17.12
CA GLY A 140 26.91 15.89 -17.92
C GLY A 140 26.22 15.10 -19.03
N ILE A 141 25.01 15.55 -19.33
CA ILE A 141 24.20 15.09 -20.47
C ILE A 141 23.93 16.28 -21.40
N GLU A 142 24.13 16.09 -22.71
CA GLU A 142 24.07 17.19 -23.68
C GLU A 142 22.63 17.61 -23.98
N PHE A 143 22.42 18.91 -24.17
CA PHE A 143 21.15 19.49 -24.58
C PHE A 143 21.35 20.58 -25.63
N ASP A 144 20.34 20.77 -26.49
CA ASP A 144 20.19 22.03 -27.20
C ASP A 144 20.09 23.17 -26.19
N PHE A 145 20.90 24.22 -26.36
CA PHE A 145 20.94 25.36 -25.42
C PHE A 145 19.54 25.90 -25.08
N LYS A 146 18.68 26.09 -26.09
CA LYS A 146 17.30 26.57 -25.88
C LYS A 146 16.47 25.65 -24.99
N LYS A 147 16.62 24.33 -25.13
CA LYS A 147 15.92 23.35 -24.30
C LYS A 147 16.49 23.34 -22.89
N LEU A 148 17.82 23.44 -22.78
CA LEU A 148 18.51 23.48 -21.50
C LEU A 148 18.06 24.68 -20.66
N MET A 149 18.02 25.88 -21.23
CA MET A 149 17.58 27.09 -20.53
C MET A 149 16.11 27.03 -20.10
N LYS A 150 15.26 26.43 -20.94
CA LYS A 150 13.87 26.17 -20.58
C LYS A 150 13.76 25.17 -19.41
N LYS A 151 14.62 24.16 -19.38
CA LYS A 151 14.61 23.10 -18.38
C LYS A 151 15.10 23.56 -17.02
N THR A 152 16.10 24.43 -17.00
CA THR A 152 16.70 24.93 -15.76
C THR A 152 16.07 26.23 -15.26
N GLU A 153 15.12 26.80 -16.01
CA GLU A 153 14.44 28.06 -15.67
C GLU A 153 15.39 29.27 -15.49
N HIS A 154 16.66 29.16 -15.92
CA HIS A 154 17.63 30.25 -15.89
C HIS A 154 17.57 31.07 -17.18
N SER A 155 16.75 32.13 -17.18
CA SER A 155 16.63 33.06 -18.32
C SER A 155 17.86 33.94 -18.55
N GLN A 156 18.78 33.99 -17.59
CA GLN A 156 19.95 34.89 -17.59
C GLN A 156 21.16 34.33 -18.35
N TYR A 157 21.15 33.04 -18.67
CA TYR A 157 22.29 32.38 -19.29
C TYR A 157 22.33 32.76 -20.78
N SER A 158 23.47 33.26 -21.21
CA SER A 158 23.75 33.60 -22.60
C SER A 158 24.53 32.49 -23.29
N MET A 159 24.39 32.38 -24.62
CA MET A 159 25.31 31.53 -25.38
C MET A 159 26.73 32.10 -25.30
N MET A 160 27.73 31.22 -25.32
CA MET A 160 29.12 31.63 -25.49
C MET A 160 29.31 32.23 -26.87
N ASP A 161 30.25 33.15 -27.00
CA ASP A 161 30.53 33.78 -28.30
C ASP A 161 31.00 32.72 -29.30
N SER A 162 30.15 32.43 -30.28
CA SER A 162 30.42 31.47 -31.36
C SER A 162 31.67 31.76 -32.17
N LYS A 163 32.14 33.02 -32.21
CA LYS A 163 33.38 33.39 -32.90
C LYS A 163 34.61 32.97 -32.10
N ALA A 164 34.57 33.11 -30.78
CA ALA A 164 35.66 32.74 -29.89
C ALA A 164 35.67 31.23 -29.61
N TYR A 165 34.49 30.61 -29.49
CA TYR A 165 34.31 29.20 -29.14
C TYR A 165 33.39 28.50 -30.15
N PRO A 166 33.89 28.20 -31.38
CA PRO A 166 33.09 27.57 -32.40
C PRO A 166 32.77 26.11 -32.04
N GLY A 167 31.49 25.74 -32.11
CA GLY A 167 31.04 24.36 -31.88
C GLY A 167 30.98 23.94 -30.42
N VAL A 168 30.89 24.90 -29.50
CA VAL A 168 30.65 24.65 -28.08
C VAL A 168 29.33 23.86 -27.87
N ARG A 169 29.36 22.93 -26.92
CA ARG A 169 28.22 22.09 -26.55
C ARG A 169 27.83 22.34 -25.10
N TYR A 170 26.54 22.20 -24.79
CA TYR A 170 26.00 22.53 -23.48
C TYR A 170 25.47 21.29 -22.78
N TYR A 171 25.85 21.13 -21.51
CA TYR A 171 25.57 19.96 -20.71
C TYR A 171 24.88 20.36 -19.40
N LEU A 172 23.89 19.55 -19.01
CA LEU A 172 23.29 19.60 -17.69
C LEU A 172 24.06 18.64 -16.78
N ASN A 173 24.52 19.11 -15.63
CA ASN A 173 25.08 18.24 -14.59
C ASN A 173 23.97 17.34 -14.02
N VAL A 174 24.03 16.06 -14.39
CA VAL A 174 22.95 15.11 -14.13
C VAL A 174 22.85 14.78 -12.64
N ASP A 175 23.99 14.72 -11.95
CA ASP A 175 24.03 14.51 -10.50
C ASP A 175 23.38 15.71 -9.79
N VAL A 176 23.77 16.95 -10.12
CA VAL A 176 23.18 18.16 -9.50
C VAL A 176 21.68 18.23 -9.76
N CYS A 177 21.23 17.96 -10.99
CA CYS A 177 19.81 17.90 -11.33
C CYS A 177 19.05 16.83 -10.51
N ALA A 178 19.60 15.61 -10.40
CA ALA A 178 18.93 14.51 -9.70
C ALA A 178 18.86 14.73 -8.18
N TYR A 179 19.85 15.42 -7.61
CA TYR A 179 19.91 15.73 -6.18
C TYR A 179 19.27 17.08 -5.79
N GLY A 180 18.87 17.87 -6.78
CA GLY A 180 18.17 19.15 -6.60
C GLY A 180 19.09 20.29 -6.18
N GLY A 181 20.31 20.33 -6.70
CA GLY A 181 21.31 21.36 -6.41
C GLY A 181 22.65 20.80 -5.92
N THR A 182 23.66 21.66 -5.87
CA THR A 182 24.97 21.35 -5.30
C THR A 182 24.87 21.06 -3.81
N ARG A 183 25.58 20.03 -3.34
CA ARG A 183 25.65 19.65 -1.93
C ARG A 183 27.11 19.46 -1.57
N SER A 184 27.64 20.34 -0.75
CA SER A 184 29.06 20.37 -0.36
C SER A 184 29.38 19.56 0.89
N THR A 185 28.36 19.12 1.64
CA THR A 185 28.53 18.32 2.86
C THR A 185 27.77 17.02 2.76
N GLN A 186 28.42 15.93 3.21
CA GLN A 186 27.75 14.67 3.39
C GLN A 186 26.83 14.80 4.59
N ASP A 187 25.52 14.71 4.35
CA ASP A 187 24.57 14.62 5.43
C ASP A 187 24.64 13.20 6.01
N ILE A 188 25.32 13.09 7.16
CA ILE A 188 25.53 11.83 7.88
C ILE A 188 24.20 11.20 8.28
N THR A 189 23.15 12.00 8.47
CA THR A 189 21.82 11.50 8.91
C THR A 189 21.01 10.93 7.75
N THR A 190 21.20 11.43 6.53
CA THR A 190 20.47 10.95 5.34
C THR A 190 21.32 10.06 4.43
N GLY A 191 22.62 9.95 4.67
CA GLY A 191 23.56 9.16 3.86
C GLY A 191 23.67 9.65 2.42
N GLN A 192 23.28 10.90 2.14
CA GLN A 192 23.18 11.40 0.78
C GLN A 192 24.57 11.66 0.19
N LYS A 193 24.73 11.27 -1.08
CA LYS A 193 25.94 11.50 -1.88
C LYS A 193 26.22 13.00 -1.96
N VAL A 194 27.48 13.37 -1.79
CA VAL A 194 27.97 14.74 -2.00
C VAL A 194 28.06 14.98 -3.50
N VAL A 195 27.55 16.13 -3.96
CA VAL A 195 27.44 16.43 -5.39
C VAL A 195 28.02 17.81 -5.65
N TYR A 196 28.97 17.87 -6.58
CA TYR A 196 29.76 19.06 -6.87
C TYR A 196 29.59 19.51 -8.34
N GLY A 197 30.22 20.65 -8.64
CA GLY A 197 30.22 21.25 -9.96
C GLY A 197 29.04 22.18 -10.22
N PRO A 198 29.05 22.90 -11.34
CA PRO A 198 27.96 23.78 -11.74
C PRO A 198 26.74 22.98 -12.22
N ASP A 199 25.55 23.58 -12.13
CA ASP A 199 24.29 23.01 -12.63
C ASP A 199 24.33 22.80 -14.15
N VAL A 200 24.90 23.77 -14.87
CA VAL A 200 25.11 23.74 -16.31
C VAL A 200 26.56 24.05 -16.61
N PHE A 201 27.12 23.32 -17.57
CA PHE A 201 28.45 23.62 -18.10
C PHE A 201 28.46 23.52 -19.62
N ALA A 202 29.46 24.13 -20.22
CA ALA A 202 29.71 24.05 -21.64
C ALA A 202 31.07 23.38 -21.87
N VAL A 203 31.23 22.68 -22.98
CA VAL A 203 32.49 22.05 -23.36
C VAL A 203 32.83 22.50 -24.78
N ASP A 204 34.10 22.80 -25.02
CA ASP A 204 34.59 23.12 -26.35
C ASP A 204 34.42 21.95 -27.33
N LYS A 205 34.54 22.25 -28.63
CA LYS A 205 34.38 21.25 -29.69
C LYS A 205 35.37 20.09 -29.58
N ASP A 206 36.56 20.34 -29.03
CA ASP A 206 37.63 19.36 -28.90
C ASP A 206 37.56 18.55 -27.58
N CYS A 207 36.57 18.80 -26.71
CA CYS A 207 36.42 18.16 -25.41
C CYS A 207 37.64 18.34 -24.47
N LYS A 208 38.34 19.47 -24.57
CA LYS A 208 39.53 19.81 -23.77
C LYS A 208 39.20 20.76 -22.63
N GLU A 209 38.31 21.71 -22.87
CA GLU A 209 38.03 22.79 -21.92
C GLU A 209 36.54 22.78 -21.57
N ALA A 210 36.28 22.74 -20.26
CA ALA A 210 34.94 22.91 -19.72
C ALA A 210 34.78 24.34 -19.19
N PHE A 211 33.58 24.89 -19.32
CA PHE A 211 33.23 26.23 -18.90
C PHE A 211 31.98 26.19 -18.03
N TYR A 212 31.90 27.07 -17.04
CA TYR A 212 30.73 27.25 -16.19
C TYR A 212 30.25 28.68 -16.26
N PHE A 213 28.94 28.89 -16.08
CA PHE A 213 28.36 30.22 -16.09
C PHE A 213 28.44 30.85 -14.70
N VAL A 214 28.92 32.08 -14.63
CA VAL A 214 28.99 32.88 -13.40
C VAL A 214 27.86 33.89 -13.41
N GLU A 215 26.83 33.64 -12.61
CA GLU A 215 25.57 34.40 -12.62
C GLU A 215 25.77 35.90 -12.34
N TRP A 216 26.60 36.25 -11.35
CA TRP A 216 26.84 37.65 -10.99
C TRP A 216 27.67 38.44 -12.03
N GLU A 217 28.35 37.75 -12.94
CA GLU A 217 29.13 38.37 -14.03
C GLU A 217 28.45 38.29 -15.38
N PHE A 218 27.40 37.47 -15.49
CA PHE A 218 26.74 37.11 -16.74
C PHE A 218 27.71 36.60 -17.81
N LYS A 219 28.72 35.83 -17.39
CA LYS A 219 29.81 35.37 -18.25
C LYS A 219 30.19 33.92 -17.98
N TRP A 220 30.66 33.25 -19.03
CA TRP A 220 31.27 31.94 -18.94
C TRP A 220 32.73 32.06 -18.50
N ARG A 221 33.14 31.16 -17.59
CA ARG A 221 34.53 31.02 -17.14
C ARG A 221 35.00 29.59 -17.32
N GLN A 222 36.29 29.43 -17.63
CA GLN A 222 36.92 28.13 -17.73
C GLN A 222 36.99 27.44 -16.36
N ILE A 223 36.70 26.15 -16.33
CA ILE A 223 36.92 25.25 -15.20
C ILE A 223 38.40 24.83 -15.25
N TYR A 224 39.11 25.03 -14.13
CA TYR A 224 40.50 24.65 -13.96
C TYR A 224 40.63 23.30 -13.27
#